data_AF-A0A2V6APX0-F1
#
_entry.id   AF-A0A2V6APX0-F1
#
_cell.length_a   1.000
_cell.length_b   1.000
_cell.length_c   1.000
_cell.angle_alpha   90.00
_cell.angle_beta   90.00
_cell.angle_gamma   90.00
#
_symmetry.space_group_name_H-M   'P 1'
#
loop_
_entity.id
_entity.type
_entity.pdbx_description
1 polymer ?
#
loop_
_entity_poly.entity_id
_entity_poly.type
_entity_poly.pdbx_seq_one_letter_code
_entity_poly.pdbx_strand_id
1 'polypeptide(L)'
;MKKISFFLFVALVALTGGGCSYLTSNGRHEAAYARYIRHSSYNRVKLQRKLSRSPKIQPPRMESEPTIATSTGPESVTASAQPATPEN
;
A
#
# COMPACT_ATOMS: atom_id res chain seq x y z
N MET A 1 9.80 -51.44 15.16
CA MET A 1 10.65 -51.44 13.95
C MET A 1 10.16 -50.50 12.83
N LYS A 2 8.85 -50.37 12.54
CA LYS A 2 8.33 -49.48 11.47
C LYS A 2 8.78 -48.00 11.52
N LYS A 3 8.94 -47.43 12.73
CA LYS A 3 9.35 -46.02 12.90
C LYS A 3 10.79 -45.78 12.43
N ILE A 4 11.70 -46.73 12.66
CA ILE A 4 13.11 -46.61 12.27
C ILE A 4 13.26 -46.60 10.76
N SER A 5 12.53 -47.46 10.04
CA SER A 5 12.51 -47.45 8.58
C SER A 5 11.98 -46.13 8.00
N PHE A 6 10.98 -45.52 8.63
CA PHE A 6 10.47 -44.21 8.21
C PHE A 6 11.52 -43.10 8.41
N PHE A 7 12.21 -43.09 9.55
CA PHE A 7 13.31 -42.14 9.78
C PHE A 7 14.46 -42.31 8.79
N LEU A 8 14.84 -43.55 8.48
CA LEU A 8 15.87 -43.84 7.47
C LEU A 8 15.44 -43.41 6.07
N PHE A 9 14.17 -43.58 5.71
CA PHE A 9 13.64 -43.14 4.43
C PHE A 9 13.62 -41.62 4.31
N VAL A 10 13.17 -40.90 5.35
CA VAL A 10 13.21 -39.43 5.39
C VAL A 10 14.65 -38.91 5.34
N ALA A 11 15.58 -39.57 6.04
CA ALA A 11 17.00 -39.22 5.99
C ALA A 11 17.59 -39.43 4.58
N LEU A 12 17.23 -40.52 3.90
CA LEU A 12 17.67 -40.82 2.52
C LEU A 12 17.14 -39.78 1.51
N VAL A 13 15.87 -39.38 1.65
CA VAL A 13 15.26 -38.34 0.82
C VAL A 13 15.89 -36.96 1.10
N ALA A 14 16.20 -36.65 2.36
CA ALA A 14 16.88 -35.40 2.71
C ALA A 14 18.33 -35.35 2.18
N LEU A 15 19.05 -36.48 2.22
CA LEU A 15 20.42 -36.58 1.69
C LEU A 15 20.47 -36.38 0.17
N THR A 16 19.49 -36.93 -0.54
CA THR A 16 19.40 -36.83 -2.01
C THR A 16 18.85 -35.48 -2.47
N GLY A 17 17.92 -34.88 -1.72
CA GLY A 17 17.31 -33.59 -2.06
C GLY A 17 18.11 -32.35 -1.65
N GLY A 18 18.96 -32.44 -0.62
CA GLY A 18 19.57 -31.26 0.01
C GLY A 18 21.06 -31.02 -0.27
N GLY A 19 21.81 -32.02 -0.74
CA GLY A 19 23.28 -31.99 -0.68
C GLY A 19 24.05 -32.08 -2.00
N CYS A 20 23.42 -32.48 -3.11
CA CYS A 20 24.13 -32.76 -4.36
C CYS A 20 24.35 -31.54 -5.27
N SER A 21 23.88 -30.35 -4.88
CA SER A 21 23.90 -29.17 -5.75
C SER A 21 25.32 -28.72 -6.12
N TYR A 22 26.36 -29.01 -5.34
CA TYR A 22 27.74 -28.62 -5.71
C TYR A 22 28.54 -29.69 -6.45
N LEU A 23 28.05 -30.94 -6.46
CA LEU A 23 28.73 -32.07 -7.06
C LEU A 23 28.61 -32.05 -8.60
N THR A 24 27.45 -31.69 -9.12
CA THR A 24 27.21 -31.64 -10.57
C THR A 24 27.34 -30.21 -11.11
N SER A 25 27.74 -30.06 -12.39
CA SER A 25 27.79 -28.74 -13.03
C SER A 25 26.43 -28.06 -13.03
N ASN A 26 25.37 -28.81 -13.30
CA ASN A 26 24.01 -28.29 -13.33
C ASN A 26 23.56 -27.76 -11.96
N GLY A 27 23.85 -28.49 -10.88
CA GLY A 27 23.53 -28.02 -9.53
C GLY A 27 24.28 -26.73 -9.16
N ARG A 28 25.52 -26.54 -9.64
CA ARG A 28 26.28 -25.31 -9.39
C ARG A 28 25.63 -24.11 -10.09
N HIS A 29 25.12 -24.31 -11.30
CA HIS A 29 24.37 -23.27 -12.02
C HIS A 29 23.06 -22.94 -11.30
N GLU A 30 22.31 -23.94 -10.84
CA GLU A 30 21.08 -23.73 -10.08
C GLU A 30 21.34 -23.00 -8.76
N ALA A 31 22.39 -23.39 -8.02
CA ALA A 31 22.79 -22.73 -6.79
C ALA A 31 23.27 -21.28 -7.02
N ALA A 32 24.02 -21.04 -8.09
CA ALA A 32 24.44 -19.70 -8.49
C ALA A 32 23.23 -18.82 -8.87
N TYR A 33 22.27 -19.38 -9.61
CA TYR A 33 21.04 -18.69 -9.98
C TYR A 33 20.17 -18.38 -8.76
N ALA A 34 20.02 -19.33 -7.84
CA ALA A 34 19.30 -19.11 -6.58
C ALA A 34 19.94 -17.97 -5.75
N ARG A 35 21.29 -17.92 -5.69
CA ARG A 35 22.03 -16.82 -5.06
C ARG A 35 21.77 -15.48 -5.76
N TYR A 36 21.77 -15.45 -7.09
CA TYR A 36 21.46 -14.25 -7.87
C TYR A 36 20.03 -13.74 -7.61
N ILE A 37 19.03 -14.62 -7.61
CA ILE A 37 17.63 -14.28 -7.31
C ILE A 37 17.51 -13.70 -5.89
N ARG A 38 18.18 -14.32 -4.91
CA ARG A 38 18.18 -13.84 -3.52
C ARG A 38 18.85 -12.46 -3.39
N HIS A 39 19.96 -12.24 -4.08
CA HIS A 39 20.66 -10.95 -4.06
C HIS A 39 19.86 -9.85 -4.76
N SER A 40 19.30 -10.14 -5.94
CA SER A 40 18.50 -9.18 -6.72
C SER A 40 17.19 -8.79 -6.00
N SER A 41 16.54 -9.73 -5.31
CA SER A 41 15.35 -9.46 -4.51
C SER A 41 15.63 -8.68 -3.21
N TYR A 42 16.80 -8.87 -2.60
CA TYR A 42 17.17 -8.18 -1.35
C TYR A 42 17.14 -6.65 -1.49
N ASN A 43 17.65 -6.11 -2.60
CA ASN A 43 17.63 -4.67 -2.86
C ASN A 43 16.20 -4.12 -2.98
N ARG A 44 15.29 -4.87 -3.62
CA ARG A 44 13.87 -4.49 -3.73
C ARG A 44 13.22 -4.42 -2.36
N VAL A 45 13.40 -5.45 -1.52
CA VAL A 45 12.85 -5.49 -0.16
C VAL A 45 13.46 -4.39 0.72
N LYS A 46 14.77 -4.15 0.61
CA LYS A 46 15.45 -3.09 1.34
C LYS A 46 14.94 -1.71 0.96
N LEU A 47 14.69 -1.47 -0.33
CA LEU A 47 14.14 -0.20 -0.82
C LEU A 47 12.68 -0.01 -0.38
N GLN A 48 11.84 -1.04 -0.51
CA GLN A 48 10.47 -1.00 0.00
C GLN A 48 10.41 -0.71 1.50
N ARG A 49 11.25 -1.36 2.31
CA ARG A 49 11.34 -1.08 3.75
C ARG A 49 11.78 0.34 4.06
N LYS A 50 12.67 0.93 3.26
CA LYS A 50 13.08 2.33 3.44
C LYS A 50 11.95 3.29 3.12
N LEU A 51 11.22 3.05 2.02
CA LEU A 51 10.06 3.87 1.64
C LEU A 51 8.92 3.75 2.65
N SER A 52 8.62 2.53 3.13
CA SER A 52 7.57 2.32 4.13
C SER A 52 7.93 2.88 5.51
N ARG A 53 9.23 2.94 5.84
CA ARG A 53 9.73 3.50 7.11
C ARG A 53 9.95 5.01 7.04
N SER A 54 9.91 5.61 5.85
CA SER A 54 9.95 7.06 5.72
C SER A 54 8.69 7.65 6.36
N PRO A 55 8.80 8.74 7.16
CA PRO A 55 7.63 9.43 7.65
C PRO A 55 6.75 9.82 6.47
N LYS A 56 5.45 9.54 6.58
CA LYS A 56 4.45 9.85 5.55
C LYS A 56 4.41 11.36 5.42
N ILE A 57 5.06 11.90 4.40
CA ILE A 57 5.00 13.32 4.06
C ILE A 57 3.53 13.59 3.74
N GLN A 58 2.86 14.35 4.61
CA GLN A 58 1.51 14.80 4.32
C GLN A 58 1.62 15.68 3.07
N PRO A 59 0.88 15.38 1.99
CA PRO A 59 0.85 16.28 0.85
C PRO A 59 0.39 17.65 1.36
N PRO A 60 1.01 18.75 0.90
CA PRO A 60 0.59 20.08 1.29
C PRO A 60 -0.89 20.21 0.97
N ARG A 61 -1.71 20.53 1.98
CA ARG A 61 -3.10 20.91 1.75
C ARG A 61 -3.07 22.16 0.88
N MET A 62 -3.49 22.05 -0.37
CA MET A 62 -3.90 23.22 -1.14
C MET A 62 -5.22 23.69 -0.55
N GLU A 63 -5.15 24.57 0.44
CA GLU A 63 -6.30 25.35 0.90
C GLU A 63 -6.60 26.37 -0.22
N SER A 64 -7.69 26.16 -0.97
CA SER A 64 -8.22 27.16 -1.89
C SER A 64 -9.15 28.12 -1.13
N GLU A 65 -8.87 29.42 -1.15
CA GLU A 65 -9.74 30.45 -0.55
C GLU A 65 -11.04 30.68 -1.37
N PRO A 66 -12.07 31.30 -0.77
CA PRO A 66 -13.47 30.90 -0.93
C PRO A 66 -14.17 31.64 -2.07
N THR A 67 -15.02 30.92 -2.82
CA THR A 67 -16.05 31.60 -3.62
C THR A 67 -17.21 31.94 -2.69
N ILE A 68 -17.28 33.20 -2.25
CA ILE A 68 -18.44 33.74 -1.53
C ILE A 68 -19.62 33.70 -2.51
N ALA A 69 -20.52 32.75 -2.32
CA ALA A 69 -21.84 32.82 -2.94
C ALA A 69 -22.64 33.89 -2.19
N THR A 70 -22.72 35.09 -2.77
CA THR A 70 -23.60 36.16 -2.28
C THR A 70 -25.04 35.67 -2.34
N SER A 71 -25.54 35.13 -1.24
CA SER A 71 -26.96 34.83 -1.05
C SER A 71 -27.68 36.15 -0.79
N THR A 72 -28.14 36.82 -1.85
CA THR A 72 -29.17 37.87 -1.75
C THR A 72 -30.38 37.28 -1.04
N GLY A 73 -30.64 37.72 0.19
CA GLY A 73 -31.82 37.33 0.96
C GLY A 73 -33.12 37.76 0.28
N PRO A 74 -34.27 37.17 0.66
CA PRO A 74 -35.55 37.54 0.06
C PRO A 74 -35.92 38.97 0.44
N GLU A 75 -36.06 39.85 -0.55
CA GLU A 75 -36.55 41.21 -0.37
C GLU A 75 -37.99 41.20 0.17
N SER A 76 -38.23 41.86 1.31
CA SER A 76 -39.58 42.02 1.84
C SER A 76 -40.34 43.06 1.00
N VAL A 77 -41.33 42.62 0.24
CA VAL A 77 -42.23 43.51 -0.51
C VAL A 77 -43.15 44.22 0.47
N THR A 78 -42.92 45.52 0.68
CA THR A 78 -43.85 46.44 1.33
C THR A 78 -44.86 46.91 0.30
N ALA A 79 -46.07 46.35 0.29
CA ALA A 79 -47.20 46.96 -0.42
C ALA A 79 -47.84 48.01 0.50
N SER A 80 -47.29 49.23 0.45
CA SER A 80 -47.98 50.42 0.95
C SER A 80 -49.17 50.70 0.04
N ALA A 81 -50.38 50.53 0.55
CA ALA A 81 -51.56 51.20 0.02
C ALA A 81 -51.99 52.22 1.09
N GLN A 82 -51.76 53.49 0.77
CA GLN A 82 -52.10 54.69 1.54
C GLN A 82 -52.83 55.63 0.58
N PRO A 83 -53.64 56.63 1.01
CA PRO A 83 -54.34 56.87 2.28
C PRO A 83 -55.87 57.10 2.06
N ALA A 84 -56.63 57.22 3.15
CA ALA A 84 -57.51 58.38 3.36
C ALA A 84 -57.94 58.44 4.84
N THR A 85 -57.49 59.47 5.53
CA THR A 85 -58.01 59.92 6.83
C THR A 85 -59.07 61.04 6.63
N PRO A 86 -59.87 61.38 7.67
CA PRO A 86 -61.29 61.76 7.61
C PRO A 86 -61.54 63.26 7.32
N GLU A 87 -62.82 63.64 7.14
CA GLU A 87 -63.60 64.84 7.58
C GLU A 87 -64.90 64.85 6.72
N ASN A 88 -66.15 64.98 7.19
CA ASN A 88 -66.78 65.71 8.31
C ASN A 88 -67.88 64.86 8.97
#